data_AF-A0AAZ3RAZ9-F1
#
_entry.id   AF-A0AAZ3RAZ9-F1
#
_cell.length_a   1.000
_cell.length_b   1.000
_cell.length_c   1.000
_cell.angle_alpha   90.00
_cell.angle_beta   90.00
_cell.angle_gamma   90.00
#
_symmetry.space_group_name_H-M   'P 1'
#
loop_
_entity.id
_entity.type
_entity.pdbx_description
1 polymer ?
#
loop_
_entity_poly.entity_id
_entity_poly.type
_entity_poly.pdbx_seq_one_letter_code
_entity_poly.pdbx_strand_id
1 'polypeptide(L)'
;VNNCWKNDLCHAQSRCPNQLPKTTVKLRAYICTSLRSNRAVQHELEGDISDKVTAQRIDKRCHHLRKVSDGISYYRGIFTDDNILHSQRQRAVSHKLRDEIEILLSTMSNEMWNQFNTVNVAFTNSMSETTKAKNRLQTHLAKEIFQTEMLIDSLKKALRDKECPLMVVQTRLDESTHRPTVELCRTTHTTEVKEIEDTIHKLHESVMEAENTLQKLVKTKAALEHDLSIKANSLKSFPSTPLLVGYT
;
A
#
# COMPACT_ATOMS: atom_id res chain seq x y z
N VAL A 1 6.65 16.62 -5.15
CA VAL A 1 6.69 15.43 -4.27
C VAL A 1 5.30 14.79 -4.08
N ASN A 2 4.21 15.56 -4.01
CA ASN A 2 2.83 15.05 -3.91
C ASN A 2 2.37 14.09 -5.04
N ASN A 3 2.97 14.15 -6.24
CA ASN A 3 2.56 13.31 -7.37
C ASN A 3 3.15 11.89 -7.34
N CYS A 4 4.26 11.67 -6.62
CA CYS A 4 4.87 10.33 -6.53
C CYS A 4 4.05 9.45 -5.57
N TRP A 5 3.67 9.98 -4.40
CA TRP A 5 2.86 9.26 -3.40
C TRP A 5 1.43 9.02 -3.86
N LYS A 6 0.82 9.97 -4.58
CA LYS A 6 -0.49 9.74 -5.23
C LYS A 6 -0.40 8.61 -6.26
N ASN A 7 0.69 8.56 -7.03
CA ASN A 7 0.92 7.49 -7.99
C ASN A 7 1.24 6.15 -7.32
N ASP A 8 1.96 6.11 -6.20
CA ASP A 8 2.30 4.87 -5.50
C ASP A 8 1.10 4.32 -4.71
N LEU A 9 0.29 5.18 -4.10
CA LEU A 9 -0.98 4.79 -3.49
C LEU A 9 -1.99 4.36 -4.57
N CYS A 10 -2.08 5.09 -5.68
CA CYS A 10 -2.88 4.67 -6.84
C CYS A 10 -2.33 3.41 -7.49
N HIS A 11 -1.01 3.15 -7.51
CA HIS A 11 -0.41 1.92 -8.03
C HIS A 11 -0.63 0.74 -7.08
N ALA A 12 -0.59 0.94 -5.77
CA ALA A 12 -0.97 -0.07 -4.78
C ALA A 12 -2.48 -0.36 -4.85
N GLN A 13 -3.31 0.65 -5.11
CA GLN A 13 -4.76 0.51 -5.21
C GLN A 13 -5.25 0.02 -6.58
N SER A 14 -4.46 0.21 -7.65
CA SER A 14 -4.67 -0.42 -8.96
C SER A 14 -4.02 -1.80 -9.08
N ARG A 15 -3.11 -2.17 -8.17
CA ARG A 15 -2.67 -3.57 -7.94
C ARG A 15 -3.50 -4.32 -6.91
N CYS A 16 -4.40 -3.66 -6.19
CA CYS A 16 -5.50 -4.35 -5.54
C CYS A 16 -6.46 -4.74 -6.66
N PRO A 17 -6.63 -6.03 -6.99
CA PRO A 17 -7.67 -6.43 -7.90
C PRO A 17 -8.99 -6.11 -7.19
N ASN A 18 -9.62 -4.99 -7.55
CA ASN A 18 -11.06 -4.76 -7.30
C ASN A 18 -11.94 -5.78 -8.06
N GLN A 19 -11.32 -6.78 -8.68
CA GLN A 19 -11.97 -8.03 -9.00
C GLN A 19 -12.06 -8.86 -7.72
N LEU A 20 -13.26 -8.88 -7.14
CA LEU A 20 -13.78 -10.07 -6.49
C LEU A 20 -13.17 -11.30 -7.20
N PRO A 21 -12.44 -12.18 -6.49
CA PRO A 21 -11.67 -13.26 -7.10
C PRO A 21 -12.51 -13.93 -8.19
N LYS A 22 -11.99 -14.17 -9.40
CA LYS A 22 -12.79 -14.73 -10.52
C LYS A 22 -13.59 -15.99 -10.13
N THR A 23 -13.15 -16.67 -9.07
CA THR A 23 -13.83 -17.75 -8.35
C THR A 23 -15.13 -17.34 -7.65
N THR A 24 -15.21 -16.18 -6.98
CA THR A 24 -16.43 -15.68 -6.30
C THR A 24 -17.59 -15.37 -7.26
N VAL A 25 -17.30 -14.80 -8.43
CA VAL A 25 -18.33 -14.55 -9.46
C VAL A 25 -18.87 -15.87 -10.04
N LYS A 26 -17.97 -16.84 -10.26
CA LYS A 26 -18.34 -18.20 -10.70
C LYS A 26 -19.15 -18.94 -9.63
N LEU A 27 -18.76 -18.84 -8.36
CA LEU A 27 -19.45 -19.43 -7.22
C LEU A 27 -20.90 -18.94 -7.12
N ARG A 28 -21.11 -17.61 -7.20
CA ARG A 28 -22.45 -17.02 -7.14
C ARG A 28 -23.34 -17.52 -8.28
N ALA A 29 -22.83 -17.58 -9.51
CA ALA A 29 -23.59 -18.08 -10.66
C ALA A 29 -23.96 -19.57 -10.51
N TYR A 30 -23.01 -20.37 -10.01
CA TYR A 30 -23.22 -21.79 -9.77
C TYR A 30 -24.28 -22.04 -8.68
N ILE A 31 -24.17 -21.36 -7.53
CA ILE A 31 -25.14 -21.46 -6.41
C ILE A 31 -26.55 -21.08 -6.87
N CYS A 32 -26.70 -19.95 -7.58
CA CYS A 32 -27.99 -19.50 -8.09
C CYS A 32 -28.65 -20.53 -9.03
N THR A 33 -27.85 -21.22 -9.83
CA THR A 33 -28.34 -22.23 -10.77
C THR A 33 -28.77 -23.50 -10.04
N SER A 34 -28.00 -23.93 -9.04
CA SER A 34 -28.32 -25.08 -8.19
C SER A 34 -29.61 -24.85 -7.36
N LEU A 35 -29.76 -23.67 -6.76
CA LEU A 35 -30.97 -23.31 -6.00
C LEU A 35 -32.24 -23.34 -6.86
N ARG A 36 -32.14 -22.91 -8.13
CA ARG A 36 -33.26 -22.97 -9.08
C ARG A 36 -33.66 -24.41 -9.40
N SER A 37 -32.68 -25.29 -9.63
CA SER A 37 -32.94 -26.71 -9.91
C SER A 37 -33.55 -27.43 -8.71
N ASN A 38 -33.05 -27.19 -7.49
CA ASN A 38 -33.62 -27.79 -6.27
C ASN A 38 -35.06 -27.34 -6.02
N ARG A 39 -35.37 -26.07 -6.30
CA ARG A 39 -36.73 -25.54 -6.15
C ARG A 39 -37.70 -26.14 -7.19
N ALA A 40 -37.23 -26.42 -8.40
CA ALA A 40 -38.02 -27.11 -9.42
C ALA A 40 -38.37 -28.54 -8.99
N VAL A 41 -37.38 -29.30 -8.51
CA VAL A 41 -37.59 -30.67 -8.00
C VAL A 41 -38.50 -30.67 -6.78
N GLN A 42 -38.39 -29.69 -5.89
CA GLN A 42 -39.31 -29.54 -4.76
C GLN A 42 -40.76 -29.39 -5.23
N HIS A 43 -41.01 -28.54 -6.22
CA HIS A 43 -42.36 -28.35 -6.77
C HIS A 43 -42.90 -29.62 -7.43
N GLU A 44 -42.06 -30.40 -8.12
CA GLU A 44 -42.46 -31.69 -8.67
C GLU A 44 -42.85 -32.69 -7.56
N LEU A 45 -42.08 -32.76 -6.47
CA LEU A 45 -42.39 -33.62 -5.33
C LEU A 45 -43.66 -33.21 -4.58
N GLU A 46 -43.91 -31.91 -4.45
CA GLU A 46 -45.16 -31.38 -3.89
C GLU A 46 -46.36 -31.77 -4.77
N GLY A 47 -46.18 -31.74 -6.09
CA GLY A 47 -47.14 -32.27 -7.07
C GLY A 47 -47.41 -33.76 -6.87
N ASP A 48 -46.36 -34.59 -6.82
CA ASP A 48 -46.44 -36.04 -6.60
C ASP A 48 -47.18 -36.39 -5.29
N ILE A 49 -47.01 -35.61 -4.22
CA ILE A 49 -47.74 -35.82 -2.96
C ILE A 49 -49.24 -35.56 -3.14
N SER A 50 -49.61 -34.48 -3.83
CA SER A 50 -51.01 -34.19 -4.18
C SER A 50 -51.61 -35.27 -5.07
N ASP A 51 -50.83 -35.76 -6.03
CA ASP A 51 -51.23 -36.83 -6.93
C ASP A 51 -51.39 -38.16 -6.20
N LYS A 52 -50.57 -38.45 -5.18
CA LYS A 52 -50.76 -39.63 -4.31
C LYS A 52 -52.06 -39.59 -3.51
N VAL A 53 -52.53 -38.42 -3.08
CA VAL A 53 -53.85 -38.27 -2.42
C VAL A 53 -54.97 -38.54 -3.42
N THR A 54 -54.82 -38.08 -4.66
CA THR A 54 -55.77 -38.35 -5.74
C THR A 54 -55.75 -39.81 -6.15
N ALA A 55 -54.58 -40.44 -6.25
CA ALA A 55 -54.39 -41.87 -6.49
C ALA A 55 -55.06 -42.69 -5.39
N GLN A 56 -54.90 -42.33 -4.12
CA GLN A 56 -55.58 -43.01 -3.01
C GLN A 56 -57.12 -42.92 -3.12
N ARG A 57 -57.67 -41.79 -3.60
CA ARG A 57 -59.11 -41.65 -3.86
C ARG A 57 -59.55 -42.53 -5.03
N ILE A 58 -58.74 -42.61 -6.08
CA ILE A 58 -58.97 -43.49 -7.23
C ILE A 58 -58.91 -44.95 -6.79
N ASP A 59 -57.93 -45.36 -5.97
CA ASP A 59 -57.81 -46.72 -5.43
C ASP A 59 -59.01 -47.10 -4.57
N LYS A 60 -59.48 -46.17 -3.71
CA LYS A 60 -60.72 -46.37 -2.96
C LYS A 60 -61.91 -46.56 -3.90
N ARG A 61 -62.02 -45.77 -4.97
CA ARG A 61 -63.08 -45.96 -5.98
C ARG A 61 -62.95 -47.32 -6.68
N CYS A 62 -61.75 -47.70 -7.10
CA CYS A 62 -61.44 -48.97 -7.73
C CYS A 62 -61.79 -50.17 -6.84
N HIS A 63 -61.54 -50.07 -5.53
CA HIS A 63 -61.90 -51.11 -4.55
C HIS A 63 -63.40 -51.41 -4.54
N HIS A 64 -64.25 -50.43 -4.81
CA HIS A 64 -65.71 -50.59 -4.84
C HIS A 64 -66.27 -50.97 -6.22
N LEU A 65 -65.44 -51.09 -7.26
CA LEU A 65 -65.87 -51.50 -8.59
C LEU A 65 -66.26 -52.98 -8.63
N ARG A 66 -67.34 -53.29 -9.35
CA ARG A 66 -67.82 -54.66 -9.61
C ARG A 66 -67.87 -54.89 -11.12
N LYS A 67 -68.00 -56.14 -11.56
CA LYS A 67 -67.98 -56.52 -12.99
C LYS A 67 -69.05 -55.82 -13.86
N VAL A 68 -70.09 -55.28 -13.23
CA VAL A 68 -71.20 -54.53 -13.87
C VAL A 68 -71.11 -53.01 -13.68
N SER A 69 -69.99 -52.50 -13.13
CA SER A 69 -69.79 -51.07 -12.96
C SER A 69 -69.48 -50.41 -14.31
N ASP A 70 -70.11 -49.27 -14.58
CA ASP A 70 -69.88 -48.48 -15.79
C ASP A 70 -68.45 -47.92 -15.87
N GLY A 71 -67.89 -47.93 -17.09
CA GLY A 71 -66.58 -47.33 -17.39
C GLY A 71 -65.36 -48.25 -17.23
N ILE A 72 -65.54 -49.57 -17.13
CA ILE A 72 -64.43 -50.55 -17.11
C ILE A 72 -63.93 -50.78 -18.54
N SER A 73 -62.67 -50.46 -18.81
CA SER A 73 -61.99 -50.69 -20.10
C SER A 73 -60.50 -51.02 -19.87
N TYR A 74 -59.80 -51.48 -20.90
CA TYR A 74 -58.36 -51.77 -20.83
C TYR A 74 -57.55 -50.48 -20.95
N TYR A 75 -56.70 -50.21 -19.94
CA TYR A 75 -55.80 -49.05 -19.91
C TYR A 75 -54.34 -49.51 -19.69
N ARG A 76 -53.38 -48.87 -20.37
CA ARG A 76 -51.93 -49.11 -20.24
C ARG A 76 -51.34 -48.18 -19.16
N GLY A 77 -50.66 -48.74 -18.15
CA GLY A 77 -50.07 -47.99 -17.02
C GLY A 77 -48.64 -47.52 -17.24
N ILE A 78 -48.24 -46.41 -16.60
CA ILE A 78 -46.93 -45.76 -16.79
C ILE A 78 -46.39 -45.05 -15.49
N PHE A 79 -45.09 -45.29 -15.23
CA PHE A 79 -44.01 -44.59 -14.48
C PHE A 79 -44.15 -44.14 -13.01
N THR A 80 -43.61 -44.95 -12.08
CA THR A 80 -43.26 -44.55 -10.70
C THR A 80 -41.76 -44.73 -10.40
N ASP A 81 -41.10 -45.70 -11.05
CA ASP A 81 -39.67 -46.00 -10.82
C ASP A 81 -38.73 -44.93 -11.38
N ASP A 82 -39.11 -44.26 -12.46
CA ASP A 82 -38.32 -43.18 -13.07
C ASP A 82 -38.18 -41.98 -12.13
N ASN A 83 -39.23 -41.62 -11.38
CA ASN A 83 -39.18 -40.53 -10.38
C ASN A 83 -38.24 -40.89 -9.22
N ILE A 84 -38.25 -42.16 -8.78
CA ILE A 84 -37.36 -42.64 -7.72
C ILE A 84 -35.90 -42.59 -8.18
N LEU A 85 -35.62 -43.10 -9.38
CA LEU A 85 -34.28 -43.11 -9.95
C LEU A 85 -33.76 -41.69 -10.23
N HIS A 86 -34.62 -40.79 -10.73
CA HIS A 86 -34.31 -39.39 -10.92
C HIS A 86 -33.96 -38.69 -9.59
N SER A 87 -34.78 -38.89 -8.56
CA SER A 87 -34.52 -38.36 -7.21
C SER A 87 -33.21 -38.86 -6.62
N GLN A 88 -32.87 -40.14 -6.78
CA GLN A 88 -31.61 -40.70 -6.30
C GLN A 88 -30.40 -40.09 -7.01
N ARG A 89 -30.45 -39.97 -8.35
CA ARG A 89 -29.39 -39.31 -9.13
C ARG A 89 -29.19 -37.87 -8.69
N GLN A 90 -30.27 -37.12 -8.50
CA GLN A 90 -30.20 -35.73 -8.10
C GLN A 90 -29.61 -35.55 -6.70
N ARG A 91 -29.93 -36.44 -5.75
CA ARG A 91 -29.31 -36.44 -4.41
C ARG A 91 -27.82 -36.74 -4.46
N ALA A 92 -27.36 -37.67 -5.29
CA ALA A 92 -25.94 -37.97 -5.45
C ALA A 92 -25.17 -36.76 -6.03
N VAL A 93 -25.72 -36.09 -7.03
CA VAL A 93 -25.15 -34.85 -7.59
C VAL A 93 -25.12 -33.74 -6.54
N SER A 94 -26.19 -33.58 -5.76
CA SER A 94 -26.25 -32.58 -4.68
C SER A 94 -25.22 -32.83 -3.59
N HIS A 95 -24.99 -34.09 -3.21
CA HIS A 95 -23.96 -34.44 -2.22
C HIS A 95 -22.57 -34.05 -2.70
N LYS A 96 -22.19 -34.51 -3.90
CA LYS A 96 -20.89 -34.20 -4.49
C LYS A 96 -20.65 -32.69 -4.58
N LEU A 97 -21.69 -31.93 -4.91
CA LEU A 97 -21.60 -30.48 -4.95
C LEU A 97 -21.34 -29.87 -3.56
N ARG A 98 -21.97 -30.38 -2.51
CA ARG A 98 -21.72 -29.87 -1.15
C ARG A 98 -20.28 -30.11 -0.74
N ASP A 99 -19.72 -31.27 -1.06
CA ASP A 99 -18.31 -31.59 -0.82
C ASP A 99 -17.38 -30.61 -1.58
N GLU A 100 -17.68 -30.35 -2.86
CA GLU A 100 -16.93 -29.37 -3.67
C GLU A 100 -17.02 -27.95 -3.10
N ILE A 101 -18.19 -27.54 -2.59
CA ILE A 101 -18.38 -26.23 -1.94
C ILE A 101 -17.55 -26.13 -0.66
N GLU A 102 -17.54 -27.17 0.17
CA GLU A 102 -16.77 -27.19 1.42
C GLU A 102 -15.26 -27.09 1.16
N ILE A 103 -14.74 -27.88 0.21
CA ILE A 103 -13.35 -27.81 -0.23
C ILE A 103 -13.01 -26.39 -0.73
N LEU A 104 -13.90 -25.80 -1.54
CA LEU A 104 -13.68 -24.47 -2.09
C LEU A 104 -13.72 -23.38 -1.01
N LEU A 105 -14.63 -23.44 -0.05
CA LEU A 105 -14.70 -22.51 1.08
C LEU A 105 -13.43 -22.58 1.94
N SER A 106 -12.97 -23.79 2.25
CA SER A 106 -11.72 -24.01 2.98
C SER A 106 -10.52 -23.44 2.22
N THR A 107 -10.44 -23.72 0.92
CA THR A 107 -9.38 -23.21 0.03
C THR A 107 -9.40 -21.68 -0.02
N MET A 108 -10.58 -21.07 -0.16
CA MET A 108 -10.75 -19.62 -0.19
C MET A 108 -10.34 -18.96 1.13
N SER A 109 -10.72 -19.55 2.27
CA SER A 109 -10.33 -19.04 3.58
C SER A 109 -8.82 -19.07 3.74
N ASN A 110 -8.18 -20.17 3.34
CA ASN A 110 -6.72 -20.30 3.40
C ASN A 110 -6.02 -19.31 2.46
N GLU A 111 -6.53 -19.12 1.24
CA GLU A 111 -5.99 -18.13 0.30
C GLU A 111 -6.14 -16.70 0.82
N MET A 112 -7.31 -16.34 1.36
CA MET A 112 -7.53 -15.02 1.97
C MET A 112 -6.57 -14.78 3.13
N TRP A 113 -6.34 -15.79 3.97
CA TRP A 113 -5.38 -15.72 5.06
C TRP A 113 -3.94 -15.57 4.57
N ASN A 114 -3.54 -16.33 3.55
CA ASN A 114 -2.22 -16.25 2.94
C ASN A 114 -1.98 -14.89 2.29
N GLN A 115 -2.95 -14.35 1.56
CA GLN A 115 -2.89 -13.02 0.95
C GLN A 115 -2.76 -11.94 2.03
N PHE A 116 -3.58 -12.03 3.10
CA PHE A 116 -3.50 -11.12 4.24
C PHE A 116 -2.10 -11.12 4.86
N ASN A 117 -1.53 -12.31 5.15
CA ASN A 117 -0.19 -12.42 5.72
C ASN A 117 0.89 -11.91 4.77
N THR A 118 0.81 -12.27 3.48
CA THR A 118 1.77 -11.84 2.46
C THR A 118 1.79 -10.32 2.34
N VAL A 119 0.62 -9.68 2.27
CA VAL A 119 0.50 -8.22 2.19
C VAL A 119 1.04 -7.57 3.45
N ASN A 120 0.73 -8.08 4.65
CA ASN A 120 1.23 -7.51 5.90
C ASN A 120 2.75 -7.64 6.06
N VAL A 121 3.33 -8.78 5.66
CA VAL A 121 4.78 -8.97 5.69
C VAL A 121 5.44 -8.01 4.70
N ALA A 122 4.94 -7.94 3.47
CA ALA A 122 5.46 -7.00 2.46
C ALA A 122 5.35 -5.54 2.92
N PHE A 123 4.22 -5.18 3.53
CA PHE A 123 3.97 -3.84 4.07
C PHE A 123 4.92 -3.52 5.22
N THR A 124 5.09 -4.44 6.18
CA THR A 124 6.01 -4.30 7.32
C THR A 124 7.46 -4.16 6.85
N ASN A 125 7.87 -4.93 5.84
CA ASN A 125 9.19 -4.84 5.24
C ASN A 125 9.40 -3.48 4.57
N SER A 126 8.45 -3.03 3.76
CA SER A 126 8.51 -1.72 3.10
C SER A 126 8.56 -0.57 4.11
N MET A 127 7.81 -0.66 5.22
CA MET A 127 7.89 0.29 6.33
C MET A 127 9.28 0.31 6.99
N SER A 128 9.85 -0.86 7.23
CA SER A 128 11.20 -1.01 7.81
C SER A 128 12.26 -0.42 6.90
N GLU A 129 12.23 -0.72 5.60
CA GLU A 129 13.15 -0.17 4.60
C GLU A 129 13.04 1.36 4.50
N THR A 130 11.82 1.89 4.43
CA THR A 130 11.57 3.34 4.40
C THR A 130 12.11 4.01 5.66
N THR A 131 11.94 3.39 6.82
CA THR A 131 12.46 3.91 8.10
C THR A 131 13.98 3.87 8.15
N LYS A 132 14.61 2.80 7.63
CA LYS A 132 16.09 2.72 7.54
C LYS A 132 16.65 3.78 6.60
N ALA A 133 16.07 3.94 5.42
CA ALA A 133 16.49 4.98 4.46
C ALA A 133 16.35 6.38 5.06
N LYS A 134 15.25 6.65 5.77
CA LYS A 134 15.04 7.88 6.54
C LYS A 134 16.16 8.12 7.56
N ASN A 135 16.42 7.15 8.44
CA ASN A 135 17.40 7.33 9.51
C ASN A 135 18.79 7.62 8.95
N ARG A 136 19.15 6.98 7.82
CA ARG A 136 20.40 7.26 7.09
C ARG A 136 20.44 8.70 6.57
N LEU A 137 19.36 9.17 5.92
CA LEU A 137 19.28 10.55 5.41
C LEU A 137 19.33 11.59 6.52
N GLN A 138 18.62 11.38 7.64
CA GLN A 138 18.66 12.30 8.79
C GLN A 138 20.05 12.36 9.41
N THR A 139 20.70 11.21 9.58
CA THR A 139 22.07 11.15 10.11
C THR A 139 23.06 11.85 9.19
N HIS A 140 22.97 11.60 7.89
CA HIS A 140 23.81 12.27 6.88
C HIS A 140 23.60 13.78 6.90
N LEU A 141 22.34 14.24 6.88
CA LEU A 141 22.03 15.66 6.87
C LEU A 141 22.49 16.38 8.13
N ALA A 142 22.33 15.76 9.31
CA ALA A 142 22.85 16.30 10.57
C ALA A 142 24.38 16.43 10.54
N LYS A 143 25.07 15.43 9.98
CA LYS A 143 26.53 15.47 9.80
C LYS A 143 26.96 16.59 8.85
N GLU A 144 26.32 16.73 7.69
CA GLU A 144 26.65 17.79 6.73
C GLU A 144 26.41 19.19 7.31
N ILE A 145 25.31 19.39 8.03
CA ILE A 145 25.02 20.65 8.73
C ILE A 145 26.14 20.97 9.73
N PHE A 146 26.48 20.01 10.59
CA PHE A 146 27.55 20.20 11.58
C PHE A 146 28.90 20.52 10.94
N GLN A 147 29.27 19.80 9.86
CA GLN A 147 30.50 20.06 9.12
C GLN A 147 30.51 21.45 8.47
N THR A 148 29.37 21.89 7.93
CA THR A 148 29.24 23.21 7.32
C THR A 148 29.32 24.32 8.36
N GLU A 149 28.71 24.14 9.54
CA GLU A 149 28.82 25.06 10.67
C GLU A 149 30.29 25.19 11.14
N MET A 150 30.98 24.06 11.31
CA MET A 150 32.41 24.04 11.64
C MET A 150 33.27 24.74 10.59
N LEU A 151 32.95 24.56 9.30
CA LEU A 151 33.62 25.24 8.20
C LEU A 151 33.43 26.75 8.28
N ILE A 152 32.20 27.23 8.49
CA ILE A 152 31.90 28.66 8.65
C ILE A 152 32.70 29.25 9.81
N ASP A 153 32.74 28.58 10.96
CA ASP A 153 33.51 29.03 12.12
C ASP A 153 35.02 29.10 11.82
N SER A 154 35.55 28.10 11.12
CA SER A 154 36.96 28.08 10.71
C SER A 154 37.31 29.21 9.73
N LEU A 155 36.42 29.51 8.77
CA LEU A 155 36.59 30.60 7.81
C LEU A 155 36.48 31.96 8.50
N LYS A 156 35.51 32.14 9.41
CA LYS A 156 35.38 33.36 10.23
C LYS A 156 36.59 33.57 11.12
N LYS A 157 37.19 32.49 11.65
CA LYS A 157 38.45 32.57 12.39
C LYS A 157 39.61 33.00 11.49
N ALA A 158 39.76 32.38 10.32
CA ALA A 158 40.80 32.74 9.35
C ALA A 158 40.68 34.20 8.90
N LEU A 159 39.45 34.74 8.80
CA LEU A 159 39.21 36.15 8.53
C LEU A 159 39.78 37.05 9.64
N ARG A 160 39.44 36.77 10.91
CA ARG A 160 39.98 37.51 12.06
C ARG A 160 41.50 37.44 12.15
N ASP A 161 42.07 36.27 11.85
CA ASP A 161 43.52 36.06 11.85
C ASP A 161 44.25 36.91 10.76
N LYS A 162 43.53 37.37 9.72
CA LYS A 162 44.07 38.26 8.67
C LYS A 162 43.91 39.76 8.97
N GLU A 163 43.04 40.15 9.89
CA GLU A 163 42.83 41.57 10.27
C GLU A 163 44.10 42.19 10.88
N CYS A 164 44.76 41.47 11.80
CA CYS A 164 45.97 41.96 12.46
C CYS A 164 47.15 42.16 11.48
N PRO A 165 47.50 41.19 10.61
CA PRO A 165 48.49 41.39 9.56
C PRO A 165 48.16 42.56 8.63
N LEU A 166 46.89 42.70 8.20
CA LEU A 166 46.47 43.81 7.35
C LEU A 166 46.74 45.16 8.02
N MET A 167 46.35 45.30 9.30
CA MET A 167 46.57 46.52 10.07
C MET A 167 48.06 46.86 10.15
N VAL A 168 48.92 45.88 10.44
CA VAL A 168 50.38 46.10 10.51
C VAL A 168 50.95 46.57 9.18
N VAL A 169 50.58 45.94 8.06
CA VAL A 169 51.10 46.32 6.74
C VAL A 169 50.56 47.69 6.31
N GLN A 170 49.29 48.01 6.60
CA GLN A 170 48.72 49.33 6.36
C GLN A 170 49.44 50.43 7.18
N THR A 171 49.70 50.19 8.47
CA THR A 171 50.48 51.14 9.30
C THR A 171 51.91 51.31 8.76
N ARG A 172 52.58 50.24 8.34
CA ARG A 172 53.92 50.33 7.72
C ARG A 172 53.89 51.13 6.41
N LEU A 173 52.86 50.91 5.60
CA LEU A 173 52.67 51.65 4.35
C LEU A 173 52.46 53.15 4.63
N ASP A 174 51.62 53.49 5.61
CA ASP A 174 51.34 54.88 6.02
C ASP A 174 52.61 55.59 6.50
N GLU A 175 53.36 54.98 7.42
CA GLU A 175 54.65 55.48 7.89
C GLU A 175 55.66 55.69 6.74
N SER A 176 55.64 54.81 5.73
CA SER A 176 56.52 54.94 4.56
C SER A 176 56.17 56.15 3.68
N THR A 177 54.93 56.65 3.72
CA THR A 177 54.51 57.81 2.93
C THR A 177 55.07 59.13 3.44
N HIS A 178 55.50 59.19 4.70
CA HIS A 178 56.08 60.38 5.31
C HIS A 178 57.56 60.60 4.95
N ARG A 179 58.21 59.65 4.26
CA ARG A 179 59.62 59.79 3.83
C ARG A 179 59.75 60.72 2.61
N PRO A 180 60.69 61.69 2.61
CA PRO A 180 60.84 62.66 1.51
C PRO A 180 61.33 62.09 0.16
N THR A 181 61.72 60.81 0.08
CA THR A 181 62.31 60.20 -1.12
C THR A 181 61.58 58.91 -1.48
N VAL A 182 61.32 58.68 -2.77
CA VAL A 182 60.62 57.50 -3.27
C VAL A 182 61.52 56.27 -3.12
N GLU A 183 61.29 55.48 -2.08
CA GLU A 183 62.02 54.23 -1.83
C GLU A 183 61.31 53.00 -2.42
N LEU A 184 62.10 52.01 -2.88
CA LEU A 184 61.62 50.71 -3.38
C LEU A 184 60.74 49.96 -2.36
N CYS A 185 60.92 50.24 -1.06
CA CYS A 185 60.15 49.65 0.04
C CYS A 185 58.64 50.00 -0.01
N ARG A 186 58.26 51.12 -0.64
CA ARG A 186 56.86 51.50 -0.81
C ARG A 186 56.12 50.55 -1.77
N THR A 187 56.79 50.04 -2.81
CA THR A 187 56.16 49.13 -3.78
C THR A 187 55.89 47.76 -3.15
N THR A 188 56.79 47.28 -2.29
CA THR A 188 56.65 45.99 -1.60
C THR A 188 55.51 45.99 -0.58
N HIS A 189 55.28 47.09 0.14
CA HIS A 189 54.15 47.20 1.05
C HIS A 189 52.81 47.30 0.32
N THR A 190 52.76 48.02 -0.82
CA THR A 190 51.53 48.09 -1.62
C THR A 190 51.13 46.74 -2.22
N THR A 191 52.08 45.91 -2.62
CA THR A 191 51.79 44.55 -3.11
C THR A 191 51.30 43.65 -1.98
N GLU A 192 51.94 43.72 -0.80
CA GLU A 192 51.55 42.93 0.38
C GLU A 192 50.14 43.29 0.89
N VAL A 193 49.78 44.58 0.95
CA VAL A 193 48.40 45.02 1.28
C VAL A 193 47.41 44.38 0.31
N LYS A 194 47.67 44.49 -0.99
CA LYS A 194 46.77 43.97 -2.03
C LYS A 194 46.60 42.44 -1.93
N GLU A 195 47.68 41.70 -1.68
CA GLU A 195 47.61 40.24 -1.51
C GLU A 195 46.78 39.83 -0.28
N ILE A 196 46.90 40.56 0.83
CA ILE A 196 46.12 40.32 2.04
C ILE A 196 44.64 40.67 1.80
N GLU A 197 44.36 41.82 1.16
CA GLU A 197 43.00 42.23 0.78
C GLU A 197 42.32 41.24 -0.17
N ASP A 198 43.03 40.77 -1.20
CA ASP A 198 42.55 39.74 -2.12
C ASP A 198 42.23 38.42 -1.39
N THR A 199 43.05 38.06 -0.40
CA THR A 199 42.82 36.87 0.44
C THR A 199 41.59 37.04 1.33
N ILE A 200 41.41 38.21 1.95
CA ILE A 200 40.24 38.55 2.76
C ILE A 200 38.96 38.52 1.90
N HIS A 201 39.02 39.06 0.68
CA HIS A 201 37.89 39.03 -0.25
C HIS A 201 37.47 37.59 -0.58
N LYS A 202 38.42 36.73 -0.93
CA LYS A 202 38.16 35.30 -1.19
C LYS A 202 37.60 34.56 0.03
N LEU A 203 38.08 34.88 1.23
CA LEU A 203 37.55 34.32 2.47
C LEU A 203 36.10 34.76 2.70
N HIS A 204 35.77 36.03 2.46
CA HIS A 204 34.39 36.50 2.53
C HIS A 204 33.46 35.81 1.53
N GLU A 205 33.89 35.66 0.27
CA GLU A 205 33.13 34.91 -0.73
C GLU A 205 32.87 33.47 -0.27
N SER A 206 33.91 32.81 0.27
CA SER A 206 33.82 31.44 0.79
C SER A 206 32.87 31.33 1.99
N VAL A 207 32.86 32.31 2.89
CA VAL A 207 31.91 32.38 4.01
C VAL A 207 30.48 32.50 3.49
N MET A 208 30.23 33.41 2.54
CA MET A 208 28.90 33.57 1.96
C MET A 208 28.43 32.29 1.25
N GLU A 209 29.32 31.61 0.53
CA GLU A 209 28.99 30.34 -0.10
C GLU A 209 28.63 29.26 0.93
N ALA A 210 29.42 29.12 2.00
CA ALA A 210 29.17 28.18 3.08
C ALA A 210 27.88 28.49 3.86
N GLU A 211 27.56 29.77 4.09
CA GLU A 211 26.29 30.17 4.72
C GLU A 211 25.08 29.87 3.81
N ASN A 212 25.24 30.07 2.51
CA ASN A 212 24.21 29.69 1.52
C ASN A 212 23.99 28.18 1.45
N THR A 213 25.04 27.37 1.53
CA THR A 213 24.91 25.90 1.57
C THR A 213 24.24 25.45 2.86
N LEU A 214 24.61 26.01 4.02
CA LEU A 214 23.95 25.74 5.30
C LEU A 214 22.45 26.05 5.23
N GLN A 215 22.07 27.20 4.68
CA GLN A 215 20.67 27.57 4.54
C GLN A 215 19.89 26.57 3.65
N LYS A 216 20.50 26.09 2.57
CA LYS A 216 19.90 25.04 1.72
C LYS A 216 19.70 23.75 2.50
N LEU A 217 20.71 23.29 3.25
CA LEU A 217 20.64 22.06 4.06
C LEU A 217 19.53 22.15 5.13
N VAL A 218 19.41 23.29 5.81
CA VAL A 218 18.35 23.52 6.82
C VAL A 218 16.97 23.50 6.18
N LYS A 219 16.79 24.12 5.00
CA LYS A 219 15.52 24.05 4.24
C LYS A 219 15.16 22.62 3.86
N THR A 220 16.15 21.85 3.38
CA THR A 220 15.95 20.42 3.06
C THR A 220 15.58 19.61 4.30
N LYS A 221 16.18 19.90 5.46
CA LYS A 221 15.83 19.26 6.73
C LYS A 221 14.36 19.50 7.09
N ALA A 222 13.91 20.75 7.06
CA ALA A 222 12.54 21.11 7.39
C ALA A 222 11.53 20.46 6.43
N ALA A 223 11.83 20.43 5.12
CA ALA A 223 10.99 19.76 4.14
C ALA A 223 10.86 18.25 4.41
N LEU A 224 11.98 17.58 4.74
CA LEU A 224 11.97 16.16 5.10
C LEU A 224 11.17 15.91 6.38
N GLU A 225 11.30 16.75 7.41
CA GLU A 225 10.53 16.63 8.65
C GLU A 225 9.03 16.80 8.43
N HIS A 226 8.64 17.74 7.58
CA HIS A 226 7.24 17.94 7.17
C HIS A 226 6.68 16.71 6.44
N ASP A 227 7.39 16.22 5.41
CA ASP A 227 6.97 15.04 4.64
C ASP A 227 6.86 13.79 5.54
N LEU A 228 7.70 13.69 6.57
CA LEU A 228 7.64 12.63 7.56
C LEU A 228 6.41 12.71 8.45
N SER A 229 6.03 13.90 8.89
CA SER A 229 4.80 14.10 9.68
C SER A 229 3.58 13.61 8.89
N ILE A 230 3.51 13.96 7.60
CA ILE A 230 2.42 13.51 6.71
C ILE A 230 2.41 11.98 6.61
N LYS A 231 3.55 11.35 6.31
CA LYS A 231 3.63 9.88 6.18
C LYS A 231 3.29 9.15 7.47
N ALA A 232 3.74 9.65 8.62
CA ALA A 232 3.42 9.05 9.91
C ALA A 232 1.92 9.06 10.20
N ASN A 233 1.23 10.13 9.81
CA ASN A 233 -0.23 10.23 9.94
C ASN A 233 -0.96 9.28 8.98
N SER A 234 -0.47 9.12 7.75
CA SER A 234 -1.03 8.16 6.79
C SER A 234 -0.92 6.71 7.27
N LEU A 235 0.20 6.34 7.92
CA LEU A 235 0.43 4.99 8.43
C LEU A 235 -0.49 4.62 9.60
N LYS A 236 -0.84 5.59 10.47
CA LYS A 236 -1.82 5.38 11.56
C LYS A 236 -3.22 5.04 11.06
N SER A 237 -3.55 5.42 9.82
CA SER A 237 -4.87 5.18 9.24
C SER A 237 -5.04 3.76 8.68
N PHE A 238 -3.98 2.95 8.57
CA PHE A 238 -4.08 1.59 8.06
C PHE A 238 -4.55 0.62 9.16
N PRO A 239 -5.69 -0.06 9.02
CA PRO A 239 -6.15 -1.03 10.00
C PRO A 239 -5.21 -2.24 10.01
N SER A 240 -4.36 -2.34 11.03
CA SER A 240 -3.40 -3.44 11.19
C SER A 240 -4.00 -4.74 11.75
N THR A 241 -5.30 -4.77 12.02
CA THR A 241 -5.97 -5.92 12.64
C THR A 241 -7.20 -6.33 11.83
N PRO A 242 -7.27 -7.59 11.37
CA PRO A 242 -8.51 -8.14 10.87
C PRO A 242 -9.38 -8.39 12.10
N LEU A 243 -10.51 -7.70 12.20
CA LEU A 243 -11.61 -8.13 13.07
C LEU A 243 -12.16 -9.43 12.48
N LEU A 244 -11.50 -10.54 12.79
CA LEU A 244 -12.08 -11.87 12.66
C LEU A 244 -13.17 -11.98 13.74
N VAL A 245 -14.34 -11.42 13.41
CA VAL A 245 -15.58 -11.80 14.07
C VAL A 245 -15.78 -13.27 13.72
N GLY A 246 -15.43 -14.14 14.67
CA GLY A 246 -15.64 -15.57 14.55
C GLY A 246 -17.12 -15.83 14.30
N TYR A 247 -17.44 -16.48 13.19
CA TYR A 247 -18.68 -17.22 13.07
C TYR A 247 -18.49 -18.51 13.89
N THR A 248 -18.82 -18.44 15.18
CA THR A 248 -19.18 -19.61 16.00
C THR A 248 -20.68 -19.76 16.02
#